data_AF-A0A7R9AK29-F1
#
_entry.id   AF-A0A7R9AK29-F1
#
_cell.length_a   1.000
_cell.length_b   1.000
_cell.length_c   1.000
_cell.angle_alpha   90.00
_cell.angle_beta   90.00
_cell.angle_gamma   90.00
#
_symmetry.space_group_name_H-M   'P 1'
#
loop_
_entity.id
_entity.type
_entity.pdbx_description
1 polymer ?
#
loop_
_entity_poly.entity_id
_entity_poly.type
_entity_poly.pdbx_seq_one_letter_code
_entity_poly.pdbx_strand_id
1 'polypeptide(L)'
;MANIHANAPAYDELSPSQEVLETGIKVIDLICPFARGGKVGLFGGAGVGKTVNMMELINNIATEHSGLSVFAGVGERTREGNDFYYEMIGAGVVNQDNLSESKVAMVYGQMNEPPGNRLRVALTGLTMAESFRDEGLDVLFFVDNIYRYTLAGTEVSALLGRMPSAVGYQPTLAEEMGKLQERITSTKVGSITSIQAVYVPADDLTDPSPATTFAHLDSTVVLSRDIASLGIYPAVDPLDSTSRQLDPHVVGDDHYNTARAVQ
;
A
#
# COMPACT_ATOMS: atom_id res chain seq x y z
N MET A 1 12.00 -18.39 12.16
CA MET A 1 11.82 -17.51 10.97
C MET A 1 10.63 -18.02 10.19
N ALA A 2 9.60 -17.20 10.04
CA ALA A 2 8.45 -17.52 9.21
C ALA A 2 8.87 -17.59 7.73
N ASN A 3 8.19 -18.43 6.95
CA ASN A 3 8.46 -18.61 5.52
C ASN A 3 7.83 -17.45 4.72
N ILE A 4 8.56 -16.84 3.80
CA ILE A 4 8.04 -15.78 2.91
C ILE A 4 6.95 -16.27 1.95
N HIS A 5 6.92 -17.58 1.71
CA HIS A 5 5.92 -18.28 0.89
C HIS A 5 4.85 -18.92 1.78
N ALA A 6 4.05 -18.08 2.43
CA ALA A 6 2.84 -18.49 3.14
C ALA A 6 1.63 -18.56 2.19
N ASN A 7 0.63 -19.35 2.58
CA ASN A 7 -0.69 -19.33 1.93
C ASN A 7 -1.50 -18.14 2.47
N ALA A 8 -2.48 -17.68 1.69
CA ALA A 8 -3.47 -16.73 2.19
C ALA A 8 -4.29 -17.35 3.35
N PRO A 9 -4.79 -16.52 4.29
CA PRO A 9 -5.70 -16.98 5.34
C PRO A 9 -6.89 -17.74 4.77
N ALA A 10 -7.37 -18.74 5.52
CA ALA A 10 -8.54 -19.51 5.11
C ALA A 10 -9.81 -18.65 5.23
N TYR A 11 -10.86 -19.00 4.47
CA TYR A 11 -12.10 -18.23 4.43
C TYR A 11 -12.75 -18.07 5.82
N ASP A 12 -12.64 -19.08 6.67
CA ASP A 12 -13.18 -19.07 8.03
C ASP A 12 -12.32 -18.25 9.02
N GLU A 13 -11.12 -17.81 8.64
CA GLU A 13 -10.27 -16.93 9.43
C GLU A 13 -10.48 -15.45 9.12
N LEU A 14 -11.15 -15.14 8.00
CA LEU A 14 -11.40 -13.77 7.56
C LEU A 14 -12.40 -13.06 8.49
N SER A 15 -12.15 -11.79 8.76
CA SER A 15 -13.12 -10.92 9.43
C SER A 15 -13.98 -10.19 8.40
N PRO A 16 -15.32 -10.23 8.51
CA PRO A 16 -16.22 -9.49 7.62
C PRO A 16 -16.36 -8.00 8.00
N SER A 17 -15.72 -7.54 9.08
CA SER A 17 -15.90 -6.19 9.62
C SER A 17 -15.43 -5.11 8.65
N GLN A 18 -16.37 -4.26 8.20
CA GLN A 18 -16.10 -3.05 7.39
C GLN A 18 -15.89 -1.84 8.30
N GLU A 19 -14.95 -1.94 9.24
CA GLU A 19 -14.61 -0.80 10.08
C GLU A 19 -13.78 0.20 9.28
N VAL A 20 -14.09 1.48 9.44
CA VAL A 20 -13.30 2.57 8.87
C VAL A 20 -12.04 2.77 9.72
N LEU A 21 -10.91 2.94 9.04
CA LEU A 21 -9.65 3.34 9.64
C LEU A 21 -9.52 4.87 9.53
N GLU A 22 -9.57 5.54 10.68
CA GLU A 22 -9.39 6.98 10.77
C GLU A 22 -7.91 7.33 10.56
N THR A 23 -7.62 8.16 9.56
CA THR A 23 -6.25 8.51 9.17
C THR A 23 -5.77 9.83 9.77
N GLY A 24 -6.69 10.67 10.23
CA GLY A 24 -6.43 12.05 10.65
C GLY A 24 -6.25 13.02 9.48
N ILE A 25 -6.31 12.53 8.23
CA ILE A 25 -6.16 13.34 7.03
C ILE A 25 -7.56 13.66 6.49
N LYS A 26 -8.01 14.89 6.71
CA LYS A 26 -9.37 15.37 6.40
C LYS A 26 -9.91 14.94 5.02
N VAL A 27 -9.11 15.10 3.97
CA VAL A 27 -9.56 14.75 2.60
C VAL A 27 -9.70 13.24 2.42
N ILE A 28 -8.84 12.44 3.04
CA ILE A 28 -8.93 10.97 3.01
C ILE A 28 -10.14 10.52 3.82
N ASP A 29 -10.25 10.97 5.08
CA ASP A 29 -11.32 10.54 5.98
C ASP A 29 -12.70 10.94 5.44
N LEU A 30 -12.83 12.11 4.80
CA LEU A 30 -14.11 12.55 4.24
C LEU A 30 -14.44 11.87 2.90
N ILE A 31 -13.51 11.89 1.93
CA ILE A 31 -13.81 11.56 0.53
C ILE A 31 -13.51 10.10 0.20
N CYS A 32 -12.40 9.56 0.70
CA CYS A 32 -11.96 8.21 0.38
C CYS A 32 -11.54 7.43 1.64
N PRO A 33 -12.47 7.22 2.60
CA PRO A 33 -12.17 6.58 3.88
C PRO A 33 -11.57 5.19 3.68
N PHE A 34 -10.60 4.84 4.52
CA PHE A 34 -9.91 3.55 4.44
C PHE A 34 -10.68 2.48 5.21
N ALA A 35 -10.68 1.25 4.69
CA ALA A 35 -11.16 0.10 5.44
C ALA A 35 -10.03 -0.48 6.29
N ARG A 36 -10.32 -0.85 7.54
CA ARG A 36 -9.39 -1.62 8.37
C ARG A 36 -9.13 -2.98 7.72
N GLY A 37 -7.86 -3.25 7.41
CA GLY A 37 -7.42 -4.42 6.65
C GLY A 37 -7.68 -4.35 5.14
N GLY A 38 -8.07 -3.16 4.66
CA GLY A 38 -8.28 -2.92 3.25
C GLY A 38 -6.98 -2.66 2.48
N LYS A 39 -7.12 -2.59 1.16
CA LYS A 39 -6.04 -2.31 0.23
C LYS A 39 -6.26 -0.95 -0.41
N VAL A 40 -5.35 -0.02 -0.17
CA VAL A 40 -5.40 1.34 -0.68
C VAL A 40 -4.37 1.52 -1.80
N GLY A 41 -4.80 1.99 -2.96
CA GLY A 41 -3.90 2.40 -4.02
C GLY A 41 -3.59 3.88 -3.95
N LEU A 42 -2.32 4.25 -3.79
CA LEU A 42 -1.84 5.62 -3.85
C LEU A 42 -1.28 5.92 -5.25
N PHE A 43 -2.04 6.67 -6.03
CA PHE A 43 -1.71 7.06 -7.40
C PHE A 43 -1.06 8.43 -7.41
N GLY A 44 -0.16 8.67 -8.35
CA GLY A 44 0.39 10.02 -8.55
C GLY A 44 1.69 10.04 -9.33
N GLY A 45 2.06 11.22 -9.82
CA GLY A 45 3.35 11.45 -10.46
C GLY A 45 4.51 11.57 -9.46
N ALA A 46 5.70 11.86 -9.98
CA ALA A 46 6.80 12.32 -9.13
C ALA A 46 6.52 13.74 -8.61
N GLY A 47 6.86 14.02 -7.34
CA GLY A 47 6.79 15.36 -6.75
C GLY A 47 5.42 15.79 -6.20
N VAL A 48 4.41 14.92 -6.22
CA VAL A 48 3.05 15.21 -5.68
C VAL A 48 2.90 14.93 -4.18
N GLY A 49 3.99 14.58 -3.49
CA GLY A 49 4.00 14.35 -2.04
C GLY A 49 3.60 12.94 -1.59
N LYS A 50 3.83 11.89 -2.39
CA LYS A 50 3.56 10.49 -2.00
C LYS A 50 4.23 10.10 -0.69
N THR A 51 5.54 10.32 -0.60
CA THR A 51 6.36 9.97 0.56
C THR A 51 5.89 10.71 1.80
N VAL A 52 5.55 12.00 1.67
CA VAL A 52 5.02 12.83 2.77
C VAL A 52 3.68 12.29 3.26
N ASN A 53 2.76 11.92 2.34
CA ASN A 53 1.50 11.29 2.72
C ASN A 53 1.73 9.96 3.45
N MET A 54 2.65 9.12 2.97
CA MET A 54 2.98 7.86 3.66
C MET A 54 3.55 8.10 5.06
N MET A 55 4.47 9.06 5.21
CA MET A 55 5.03 9.44 6.52
C MET A 55 3.95 9.90 7.49
N GLU A 56 3.05 10.76 7.03
CA GLU A 56 1.96 11.30 7.84
C GLU A 56 1.00 10.18 8.26
N LEU A 57 0.67 9.26 7.35
CA LEU A 57 -0.15 8.08 7.66
C LEU A 57 0.51 7.19 8.71
N ILE A 58 1.82 6.94 8.59
CA ILE A 58 2.57 6.17 9.60
C ILE A 58 2.52 6.88 10.95
N ASN A 59 2.76 8.20 10.96
CA ASN A 59 2.82 8.98 12.19
C ASN A 59 1.46 9.03 12.91
N ASN A 60 0.39 9.36 12.20
CA ASN A 60 -0.94 9.50 12.78
C ASN A 60 -1.45 8.17 13.30
N ILE A 61 -1.33 7.12 12.47
CA ILE A 61 -1.85 5.82 12.84
C ILE A 61 -1.01 5.21 13.94
N ALA A 62 0.32 5.35 13.95
CA ALA A 62 1.15 4.81 15.03
C ALA A 62 1.12 5.64 16.33
N THR A 63 0.46 6.81 16.33
CA THR A 63 0.25 7.64 17.53
C THR A 63 -1.13 7.42 18.12
N GLU A 64 -2.16 7.35 17.29
CA GLU A 64 -3.56 7.18 17.71
C GLU A 64 -3.95 5.70 17.87
N HIS A 65 -3.43 4.83 17.00
CA HIS A 65 -3.58 3.39 17.08
C HIS A 65 -2.22 2.82 17.51
N SER A 66 -2.17 1.94 18.51
CA SER A 66 -0.91 1.30 18.93
C SER A 66 -0.38 0.28 17.91
N GLY A 67 -0.50 0.58 16.61
CA GLY A 67 -0.16 -0.26 15.48
C GLY A 67 1.29 -0.08 15.03
N LEU A 68 1.84 -1.15 14.45
CA LEU A 68 3.17 -1.15 13.85
C LEU A 68 3.04 -0.95 12.34
N SER A 69 4.09 -0.41 11.73
CA SER A 69 4.19 -0.24 10.29
C SER A 69 5.28 -1.12 9.70
N VAL A 70 5.07 -1.61 8.48
CA VAL A 70 6.08 -2.30 7.69
C VAL A 70 6.15 -1.65 6.31
N PHE A 71 7.34 -1.25 5.90
CA PHE A 71 7.61 -0.67 4.59
C PHE A 71 8.37 -1.67 3.73
N ALA A 72 7.84 -1.96 2.54
CA ALA A 72 8.49 -2.76 1.51
C ALA A 72 8.83 -1.89 0.29
N GLY A 73 10.12 -1.55 0.17
CA GLY A 73 10.70 -0.84 -0.96
C GLY A 73 11.03 -1.80 -2.10
N VAL A 74 10.06 -2.05 -2.98
CA VAL A 74 10.18 -2.90 -4.17
C VAL A 74 10.75 -2.14 -5.35
N GLY A 75 12.00 -2.45 -5.72
CA GLY A 75 12.66 -1.81 -6.85
C GLY A 75 12.86 -0.32 -6.63
N GLU A 76 13.11 0.08 -5.37
CA GLU A 76 13.33 1.47 -4.99
C GLU A 76 14.74 1.95 -5.34
N ARG A 77 14.88 3.26 -5.59
CA ARG A 77 16.19 3.85 -5.79
C ARG A 77 16.91 3.90 -4.44
N THR A 78 18.18 3.48 -4.41
CA THR A 78 19.00 3.53 -3.18
C THR A 78 19.04 4.92 -2.55
N ARG A 79 19.05 5.98 -3.38
CA ARG A 79 18.96 7.37 -2.90
C ARG A 79 17.62 7.65 -2.21
N GLU A 80 16.50 7.28 -2.84
CA GLU A 80 15.16 7.55 -2.30
C GLU A 80 14.92 6.76 -1.01
N GLY A 81 15.37 5.50 -0.94
CA GLY A 81 15.32 4.71 0.30
C GLY A 81 16.23 5.26 1.40
N ASN A 82 17.39 5.81 1.06
CA ASN A 82 18.26 6.48 2.03
C ASN A 82 17.60 7.76 2.58
N ASP A 83 17.08 8.61 1.69
CA ASP A 83 16.42 9.86 2.06
C ASP A 83 15.21 9.56 2.96
N PHE A 84 14.38 8.57 2.58
CA PHE A 84 13.24 8.12 3.37
C PHE A 84 13.64 7.57 4.74
N TYR A 85 14.75 6.83 4.85
CA TYR A 85 15.26 6.36 6.14
C TYR A 85 15.63 7.52 7.08
N TYR A 86 16.34 8.53 6.58
CA TYR A 86 16.69 9.71 7.37
C TYR A 86 15.48 10.60 7.69
N GLU A 87 14.50 10.70 6.81
CA GLU A 87 13.23 11.37 7.11
C GLU A 87 12.48 10.67 8.25
N MET A 88 12.46 9.33 8.27
CA MET A 88 11.85 8.55 9.37
C MET A 88 12.54 8.75 10.71
N ILE A 89 13.86 8.93 10.69
CA ILE A 89 14.64 9.26 11.89
C ILE A 89 14.31 10.67 12.35
N GLY A 90 14.29 11.64 11.42
CA GLY A 90 13.95 13.04 11.71
C GLY A 90 12.52 13.20 12.24
N ALA A 91 11.59 12.37 11.77
CA ALA A 91 10.21 12.33 12.24
C ALA A 91 10.02 11.54 13.56
N GLY A 92 11.07 10.89 14.09
CA GLY A 92 10.99 10.08 15.30
C GLY A 92 10.24 8.75 15.15
N VAL A 93 9.95 8.33 13.91
CA VAL A 93 9.33 7.03 13.61
C VAL A 93 10.36 5.90 13.78
N VAL A 94 11.61 6.17 13.41
CA VAL A 94 12.78 5.31 13.66
C VAL A 94 13.62 5.95 14.75
N ASN A 95 13.76 5.26 15.89
CA ASN A 95 14.63 5.68 16.98
C ASN A 95 15.98 4.94 16.87
N GLN A 96 17.04 5.65 16.45
CA GLN A 96 18.38 5.06 16.31
C GLN A 96 19.02 4.72 17.66
N ASP A 97 18.71 5.48 18.71
CA ASP A 97 19.27 5.26 20.04
C ASP A 97 18.60 4.06 20.72
N ASN A 98 17.32 3.83 20.43
CA ASN A 98 16.57 2.68 20.91
C ASN A 98 15.71 2.04 19.81
N LEU A 99 16.28 1.07 19.10
CA LEU A 99 15.60 0.39 17.99
C LEU A 99 14.29 -0.31 18.40
N SER A 100 14.12 -0.71 19.67
CA SER A 100 12.87 -1.36 20.12
C SER A 100 11.69 -0.39 20.24
N GLU A 101 11.95 0.93 20.26
CA GLU A 101 10.92 1.97 20.23
C GLU A 101 10.56 2.40 18.80
N SER A 102 11.24 1.85 17.77
CA SER A 102 10.93 2.17 16.38
C SER A 102 9.58 1.58 16.00
N LYS A 103 8.75 2.39 15.33
CA LYS A 103 7.39 2.03 14.96
C LYS A 103 7.28 1.42 13.56
N VAL A 104 8.39 1.38 12.81
CA VAL A 104 8.43 0.88 11.43
C VAL A 104 9.55 -0.13 11.22
N ALA A 105 9.22 -1.24 10.56
CA ALA A 105 10.20 -2.14 9.97
C ALA A 105 10.37 -1.81 8.47
N MET A 106 11.60 -1.70 7.98
CA MET A 106 11.87 -1.33 6.59
C MET A 106 12.60 -2.46 5.86
N VAL A 107 12.04 -2.90 4.75
CA VAL A 107 12.57 -3.97 3.89
C VAL A 107 12.80 -3.40 2.49
N TYR A 108 14.05 -3.39 2.04
CA TYR A 108 14.41 -2.85 0.74
C TYR A 108 14.87 -3.94 -0.22
N GLY A 109 14.40 -3.86 -1.46
CA GLY A 109 14.88 -4.62 -2.61
C GLY A 109 15.20 -3.61 -3.69
N GLN A 110 16.44 -3.18 -3.76
CA GLN A 110 16.83 -2.00 -4.53
C GLN A 110 16.84 -2.25 -6.05
N MET A 111 16.81 -1.18 -6.86
CA MET A 111 16.86 -1.29 -8.33
C MET A 111 18.13 -2.00 -8.86
N ASN A 112 19.24 -1.91 -8.14
CA ASN A 112 20.51 -2.58 -8.49
C ASN A 112 20.50 -4.09 -8.17
N GLU A 113 19.47 -4.60 -7.50
CA GLU A 113 19.34 -6.02 -7.20
C GLU A 113 18.72 -6.83 -8.35
N PRO A 114 19.06 -8.13 -8.45
CA PRO A 114 18.45 -9.02 -9.44
C PRO A 114 16.92 -9.04 -9.34
N PRO A 115 16.21 -9.28 -10.46
CA PRO A 115 14.75 -9.29 -10.48
C PRO A 115 14.15 -10.35 -9.54
N GLY A 116 14.85 -11.45 -9.28
CA GLY A 116 14.43 -12.44 -8.28
C GLY A 116 14.28 -11.87 -6.87
N ASN A 117 15.20 -10.99 -6.44
CA ASN A 117 15.12 -10.35 -5.12
C ASN A 117 13.97 -9.34 -5.07
N ARG A 118 13.85 -8.49 -6.11
CA ARG A 118 12.77 -7.51 -6.24
C ARG A 118 11.38 -8.18 -6.24
N LEU A 119 11.25 -9.35 -6.87
CA LEU A 119 10.02 -10.12 -6.88
C LEU A 119 9.68 -10.77 -5.52
N ARG A 120 10.62 -10.83 -4.58
CA ARG A 120 10.43 -11.48 -3.26
C ARG A 120 10.39 -10.50 -2.10
N VAL A 121 10.94 -9.29 -2.24
CA VAL A 121 11.01 -8.31 -1.16
C VAL A 121 9.63 -7.93 -0.60
N ALA A 122 8.60 -7.82 -1.45
CA ALA A 122 7.23 -7.57 -1.02
C ALA A 122 6.70 -8.69 -0.10
N LEU A 123 7.03 -9.95 -0.41
CA LEU A 123 6.63 -11.10 0.42
C LEU A 123 7.38 -11.12 1.75
N THR A 124 8.65 -10.68 1.78
CA THR A 124 9.42 -10.53 3.02
C THR A 124 8.78 -9.50 3.95
N GLY A 125 8.45 -8.31 3.42
CA GLY A 125 7.73 -7.28 4.18
C GLY A 125 6.36 -7.78 4.66
N LEU A 126 5.62 -8.48 3.78
CA LEU A 126 4.33 -9.04 4.14
C LEU A 126 4.43 -10.08 5.26
N THR A 127 5.45 -10.95 5.25
CA THR A 127 5.65 -11.93 6.31
C THR A 127 6.00 -11.29 7.66
N MET A 128 6.68 -10.14 7.67
CA MET A 128 6.85 -9.35 8.90
C MET A 128 5.51 -8.78 9.37
N ALA A 129 4.72 -8.22 8.46
CA ALA A 129 3.39 -7.69 8.79
C ALA A 129 2.43 -8.77 9.30
N GLU A 130 2.46 -9.98 8.70
CA GLU A 130 1.69 -11.14 9.14
C GLU A 130 2.08 -11.57 10.56
N SER A 131 3.38 -11.55 10.90
CA SER A 131 3.81 -11.86 12.28
C SER A 131 3.13 -10.95 13.30
N PHE A 132 3.10 -9.64 13.02
CA PHE A 132 2.44 -8.66 13.91
C PHE A 132 0.92 -8.79 13.91
N ARG A 133 0.30 -9.06 12.75
CA ARG A 133 -1.14 -9.33 12.64
C ARG A 133 -1.53 -10.54 13.48
N ASP A 134 -0.77 -11.62 13.38
CA ASP A 134 -1.06 -12.88 14.06
C ASP A 134 -0.77 -12.78 15.58
N GLU A 135 -0.02 -11.77 16.02
CA GLU A 135 0.11 -11.35 17.43
C GLU A 135 -1.09 -10.51 17.93
N GLY A 136 -2.02 -10.15 17.03
CA GLY A 136 -3.24 -9.40 17.36
C GLY A 136 -3.15 -7.90 17.13
N LEU A 137 -2.17 -7.43 16.36
CA LEU A 137 -1.99 -6.01 16.07
C LEU A 137 -2.67 -5.60 14.76
N ASP A 138 -3.05 -4.33 14.68
CA ASP A 138 -3.37 -3.66 13.43
C ASP A 138 -2.07 -3.14 12.81
N VAL A 139 -1.78 -3.57 11.59
CA VAL A 139 -0.51 -3.31 10.91
C VAL A 139 -0.76 -2.48 9.67
N LEU A 140 0.06 -1.44 9.48
CA LEU A 140 0.13 -0.75 8.19
C LEU A 140 1.24 -1.34 7.33
N PHE A 141 0.89 -1.76 6.12
CA PHE A 141 1.84 -2.31 5.17
C PHE A 141 1.98 -1.42 3.94
N PHE A 142 3.16 -0.82 3.79
CA PHE A 142 3.46 0.06 2.66
C PHE A 142 4.21 -0.71 1.58
N VAL A 143 3.75 -0.61 0.33
CA VAL A 143 4.43 -1.19 -0.82
C VAL A 143 4.74 -0.09 -1.83
N ASP A 144 6.01 0.33 -1.89
CA ASP A 144 6.50 1.23 -2.94
C ASP A 144 7.56 0.50 -3.76
N ASN A 145 7.34 0.08 -4.99
CA ASN A 145 6.13 0.25 -5.80
C ASN A 145 5.54 -1.10 -6.23
N ILE A 146 4.21 -1.26 -6.15
CA ILE A 146 3.56 -2.52 -6.58
C ILE A 146 3.73 -2.77 -8.09
N TYR A 147 3.87 -1.72 -8.90
CA TYR A 147 4.19 -1.86 -10.32
C TYR A 147 5.60 -2.47 -10.53
N ARG A 148 6.57 -2.12 -9.67
CA ARG A 148 7.92 -2.68 -9.73
C ARG A 148 7.97 -4.17 -9.35
N TYR A 149 7.04 -4.61 -8.50
CA TYR A 149 6.83 -6.03 -8.24
C TYR A 149 6.42 -6.77 -9.52
N THR A 150 5.42 -6.24 -10.25
CA THR A 150 4.99 -6.81 -11.53
C THR A 150 6.12 -6.82 -12.57
N LEU A 151 6.86 -5.72 -12.69
CA LEU A 151 7.98 -5.61 -13.63
C LEU A 151 9.08 -6.65 -13.34
N ALA A 152 9.42 -6.84 -12.06
CA ALA A 152 10.36 -7.89 -11.66
C ALA A 152 9.83 -9.30 -12.03
N GLY A 153 8.52 -9.52 -11.91
CA GLY A 153 7.87 -10.78 -12.32
C GLY A 153 7.98 -11.03 -13.83
N THR A 154 7.79 -9.99 -14.64
CA THR A 154 8.00 -10.05 -16.09
C THR A 154 9.45 -10.40 -16.43
N GLU A 155 10.43 -9.76 -15.80
CA GLU A 155 11.86 -10.05 -16.00
C GLU A 155 12.21 -11.51 -15.62
N VAL A 156 11.75 -11.99 -14.46
CA VAL A 156 11.97 -13.39 -14.04
C VAL A 156 11.30 -14.36 -15.01
N SER A 157 10.07 -14.08 -15.45
CA SER A 157 9.32 -14.93 -16.39
C SER A 157 10.05 -15.06 -17.73
N ALA A 158 10.61 -13.96 -18.24
CA ALA A 158 11.41 -13.97 -19.46
C ALA A 158 12.68 -14.82 -19.30
N LEU A 159 13.39 -14.69 -18.17
CA LEU A 159 14.59 -15.51 -17.88
C LEU A 159 14.28 -17.00 -17.76
N LEU A 160 13.07 -17.36 -17.33
CA LEU A 160 12.58 -18.74 -17.27
C LEU A 160 12.11 -19.29 -18.62
N GLY A 161 12.16 -18.48 -19.70
CA GLY A 161 11.72 -18.88 -21.04
C GLY A 161 10.22 -19.07 -21.18
N ARG A 162 9.40 -18.47 -20.30
CA ARG A 162 7.95 -18.48 -20.43
C ARG A 162 7.53 -17.56 -21.56
N MET A 163 6.53 -17.96 -22.36
CA MET A 163 5.98 -17.07 -23.39
C MET A 163 5.31 -15.86 -22.73
N PRO A 164 5.59 -14.63 -23.23
CA PRO A 164 4.94 -13.43 -22.72
C PRO A 164 3.45 -13.40 -23.08
N SER A 165 2.66 -12.73 -22.25
CA SER A 165 1.23 -12.49 -22.42
C SER A 165 0.97 -11.08 -22.99
N ALA A 166 -0.23 -10.54 -22.77
CA ALA A 166 -0.62 -9.19 -23.18
C ALA A 166 0.43 -8.15 -22.76
N VAL A 167 0.77 -7.25 -23.70
CA VAL A 167 1.70 -6.12 -23.50
C VAL A 167 3.11 -6.53 -23.01
N GLY A 168 3.44 -7.83 -23.05
CA GLY A 168 4.74 -8.36 -22.65
C GLY A 168 4.83 -8.83 -21.20
N TYR A 169 3.74 -8.76 -20.42
CA TYR A 169 3.71 -9.24 -19.04
C TYR A 169 3.81 -10.76 -18.93
N GLN A 170 4.15 -11.26 -17.73
CA GLN A 170 4.18 -12.69 -17.47
C GLN A 170 2.77 -13.32 -17.56
N PRO A 171 2.64 -14.57 -18.04
CA PRO A 171 1.35 -15.26 -18.10
C PRO A 171 0.77 -15.55 -16.69
N THR A 172 1.63 -15.52 -15.67
CA THR A 172 1.27 -15.74 -14.25
C THR A 172 0.94 -14.46 -13.49
N LEU A 173 0.73 -13.31 -14.18
CA LEU A 173 0.58 -12.00 -13.55
C LEU A 173 -0.53 -11.99 -12.49
N ALA A 174 -1.73 -12.44 -12.87
CA ALA A 174 -2.88 -12.48 -11.96
C ALA A 174 -2.65 -13.43 -10.78
N GLU A 175 -2.01 -14.57 -11.00
CA GLU A 175 -1.73 -15.55 -9.95
C GLU A 175 -0.69 -15.00 -8.94
N GLU A 176 0.39 -14.39 -9.41
CA GLU A 176 1.43 -13.82 -8.55
C GLU A 176 0.91 -12.63 -7.76
N MET A 177 0.15 -11.75 -8.42
CA MET A 177 -0.52 -10.63 -7.75
C MET A 177 -1.50 -11.14 -6.69
N GLY A 178 -2.36 -12.12 -7.03
CA GLY A 178 -3.30 -12.71 -6.08
C GLY A 178 -2.61 -13.34 -4.87
N LYS A 179 -1.51 -14.07 -5.07
CA LYS A 179 -0.74 -14.66 -3.95
C LYS A 179 -0.20 -13.62 -2.96
N LEU A 180 0.12 -12.41 -3.43
CA LEU A 180 0.55 -11.32 -2.57
C LEU A 180 -0.68 -10.62 -1.93
N GLN A 181 -1.66 -10.26 -2.75
CA GLN A 181 -2.80 -9.44 -2.32
C GLN A 181 -3.74 -10.18 -1.38
N GLU A 182 -4.02 -11.47 -1.59
CA GLU A 182 -4.96 -12.22 -0.74
C GLU A 182 -4.45 -12.49 0.67
N ARG A 183 -3.14 -12.37 0.88
CA ARG A 183 -2.51 -12.43 2.22
C ARG A 183 -2.67 -11.13 3.01
N ILE A 184 -2.86 -10.01 2.30
CA ILE A 184 -3.15 -8.70 2.88
C ILE A 184 -4.65 -8.65 3.16
N THR A 185 -5.05 -8.94 4.39
CA THR A 185 -6.45 -8.95 4.80
C THR A 185 -6.57 -8.85 6.31
N SER A 186 -7.75 -8.48 6.79
CA SER A 186 -8.16 -8.67 8.18
C SER A 186 -8.46 -10.14 8.47
N THR A 187 -7.94 -10.63 9.59
CA THR A 187 -8.32 -11.92 10.17
C THR A 187 -9.11 -11.67 11.47
N LYS A 188 -9.58 -12.75 12.10
CA LYS A 188 -10.20 -12.68 13.43
C LYS A 188 -9.26 -12.21 14.54
N VAL A 189 -7.94 -12.19 14.30
CA VAL A 189 -6.91 -11.91 15.31
C VAL A 189 -6.41 -10.47 15.20
N GLY A 190 -6.10 -10.02 13.98
CA GLY A 190 -5.60 -8.67 13.72
C GLY A 190 -5.84 -8.27 12.26
N SER A 191 -5.32 -7.11 11.86
CA SER A 191 -5.52 -6.59 10.50
C SER A 191 -4.22 -6.14 9.84
N ILE A 192 -4.17 -6.25 8.51
CA ILE A 192 -3.11 -5.63 7.69
C ILE A 192 -3.77 -4.68 6.71
N THR A 193 -3.69 -3.38 6.96
CA THR A 193 -4.13 -2.36 6.01
C THR A 193 -2.96 -2.01 5.12
N SER A 194 -3.09 -2.17 3.81
CA SER A 194 -1.99 -1.87 2.89
C SER A 194 -2.17 -0.55 2.15
N ILE A 195 -1.08 0.20 2.02
CA ILE A 195 -0.99 1.39 1.19
C ILE A 195 0.04 1.11 0.10
N GLN A 196 -0.42 1.02 -1.12
CA GLN A 196 0.38 0.56 -2.25
C GLN A 196 0.55 1.71 -3.23
N ALA A 197 1.77 2.17 -3.42
CA ALA A 197 2.04 3.14 -4.46
C ALA A 197 1.87 2.45 -5.82
N VAL A 198 0.96 2.96 -6.64
CA VAL A 198 0.71 2.44 -7.98
C VAL A 198 1.23 3.44 -9.01
N TYR A 199 2.10 2.96 -9.88
CA TYR A 199 2.52 3.69 -11.07
C TYR A 199 1.69 3.23 -12.26
N VAL A 200 1.02 4.17 -12.93
CA VAL A 200 0.26 3.90 -14.16
C VAL A 200 1.18 4.22 -15.35
N PRO A 201 1.59 3.22 -16.15
CA PRO A 201 2.44 3.47 -17.30
C PRO A 201 1.67 4.26 -18.36
N ALA A 202 2.28 5.34 -18.86
CA ALA A 202 1.71 6.20 -19.91
C ALA A 202 0.29 6.74 -19.61
N ASP A 203 -0.07 6.83 -18.33
CA ASP A 203 -1.41 7.21 -17.86
C ASP A 203 -2.54 6.30 -18.43
N ASP A 204 -2.20 5.07 -18.84
CA ASP A 204 -3.14 4.07 -19.35
C ASP A 204 -3.61 3.11 -18.25
N LEU A 205 -4.83 3.33 -17.75
CA LEU A 205 -5.49 2.49 -16.75
C LEU A 205 -5.89 1.10 -17.29
N THR A 206 -5.85 0.91 -18.61
CA THR A 206 -6.20 -0.37 -19.26
C THR A 206 -5.02 -1.33 -19.38
N ASP A 207 -3.82 -0.88 -19.01
CA ASP A 207 -2.65 -1.76 -18.94
C ASP A 207 -2.91 -2.93 -17.97
N PRO A 208 -2.50 -4.17 -18.32
CA PRO A 208 -2.76 -5.34 -17.49
C PRO A 208 -2.24 -5.23 -16.05
N SER A 209 -1.13 -4.51 -15.80
CA SER A 209 -0.59 -4.37 -14.45
C SER A 209 -1.52 -3.58 -13.52
N PRO A 210 -1.85 -2.30 -13.79
CA PRO A 210 -2.78 -1.56 -12.96
C PRO A 210 -4.17 -2.20 -12.98
N ALA A 211 -4.66 -2.71 -14.12
CA ALA A 211 -5.97 -3.38 -14.18
C ALA A 211 -6.09 -4.57 -13.22
N THR A 212 -5.04 -5.39 -13.11
CA THR A 212 -4.99 -6.52 -12.18
C THR A 212 -4.89 -6.03 -10.73
N THR A 213 -4.09 -5.00 -10.45
CA THR A 213 -3.99 -4.42 -9.11
C THR A 213 -5.31 -3.81 -8.66
N PHE A 214 -6.01 -3.08 -9.53
CA PHE A 214 -7.30 -2.43 -9.24
C PHE A 214 -8.37 -3.41 -8.77
N ALA A 215 -8.38 -4.63 -9.30
CA ALA A 215 -9.34 -5.66 -8.88
C ALA A 215 -9.24 -5.98 -7.38
N HIS A 216 -8.06 -5.79 -6.78
CA HIS A 216 -7.83 -6.05 -5.37
C HIS A 216 -7.94 -4.80 -4.48
N LEU A 217 -7.98 -3.59 -5.03
CA LEU A 217 -8.03 -2.36 -4.22
C LEU A 217 -9.45 -2.07 -3.71
N ASP A 218 -9.54 -1.62 -2.46
CA ASP A 218 -10.79 -1.18 -1.81
C ASP A 218 -10.99 0.32 -1.92
N SER A 219 -9.89 1.07 -1.88
CA SER A 219 -9.87 2.53 -1.99
C SER A 219 -8.73 2.97 -2.91
N THR A 220 -8.96 4.07 -3.61
CA THR A 220 -7.99 4.71 -4.50
C THR A 220 -7.83 6.17 -4.09
N VAL A 221 -6.58 6.57 -3.86
CA VAL A 221 -6.19 7.95 -3.53
C VAL A 221 -5.36 8.46 -4.68
N VAL A 222 -5.89 9.42 -5.42
CA VAL A 222 -5.22 10.00 -6.59
C VAL A 222 -4.55 11.30 -6.18
N LEU A 223 -3.23 11.38 -6.33
CA LEU A 223 -2.46 12.61 -6.10
C LEU A 223 -2.23 13.35 -7.42
N SER A 224 -2.83 14.53 -7.55
CA SER A 224 -2.82 15.35 -8.76
C SER A 224 -1.67 16.36 -8.76
N ARG A 225 -0.99 16.50 -9.90
CA ARG A 225 0.01 17.56 -10.11
C ARG A 225 -0.64 18.93 -10.17
N ASP A 226 -1.85 19.03 -10.71
CA ASP A 226 -2.55 20.29 -10.86
C ASP A 226 -2.89 20.87 -9.49
N ILE A 227 -3.38 20.03 -8.57
CA ILE A 227 -3.64 20.41 -7.17
C ILE A 227 -2.35 20.80 -6.45
N ALA A 228 -1.28 20.02 -6.63
CA ALA A 228 0.03 20.36 -6.06
C ALA A 228 0.56 21.71 -6.58
N SER A 229 0.33 22.05 -7.86
CA SER A 229 0.77 23.31 -8.47
C SER A 229 0.07 24.54 -7.88
N LEU A 230 -1.11 24.35 -7.28
CA LEU A 230 -1.85 25.37 -6.54
C LEU A 230 -1.33 25.56 -5.10
N GLY A 231 -0.36 24.76 -4.67
CA GLY A 231 0.19 24.78 -3.30
C GLY A 231 -0.69 24.07 -2.27
N ILE A 232 -1.64 23.23 -2.70
CA ILE A 232 -2.53 22.47 -1.82
C ILE A 232 -1.86 21.13 -1.47
N TYR A 233 -1.65 20.89 -0.18
CA TYR A 233 -1.09 19.64 0.35
C TYR A 233 -1.94 19.09 1.52
N PRO A 234 -2.23 17.77 1.55
CA PRO A 234 -1.85 16.77 0.55
C PRO A 234 -2.59 16.97 -0.79
N ALA A 235 -1.92 16.68 -1.90
CA ALA A 235 -2.41 16.96 -3.25
C ALA A 235 -3.43 15.91 -3.75
N VAL A 236 -4.36 15.50 -2.89
CA VAL A 236 -5.39 14.50 -3.18
C VAL A 236 -6.48 15.11 -4.06
N ASP A 237 -6.80 14.44 -5.16
CA ASP A 237 -7.91 14.77 -6.03
C ASP A 237 -9.22 14.19 -5.46
N PRO A 238 -10.17 15.03 -5.00
CA PRO A 238 -11.39 14.55 -4.35
C PRO A 238 -12.41 13.96 -5.34
N LEU A 239 -12.25 14.19 -6.65
CA LEU A 239 -13.16 13.69 -7.67
C LEU A 239 -12.69 12.34 -8.22
N ASP A 240 -11.37 12.20 -8.43
CA ASP A 240 -10.79 10.96 -8.94
C ASP A 240 -10.49 9.93 -7.82
N SER A 241 -10.40 10.37 -6.56
CA SER A 241 -10.24 9.45 -5.42
C SER A 241 -11.58 8.81 -5.03
N THR A 242 -11.59 7.51 -4.81
CA THR A 242 -12.80 6.74 -4.52
C THR A 242 -12.57 5.73 -3.40
N SER A 243 -13.62 5.36 -2.67
CA SER A 243 -13.59 4.30 -1.66
C SER A 243 -14.87 3.49 -1.68
N ARG A 244 -14.76 2.17 -1.52
CA ARG A 244 -15.92 1.29 -1.28
C ARG A 244 -16.58 1.56 0.07
N GLN A 245 -15.85 2.15 1.02
CA GLN A 245 -16.38 2.47 2.35
C GLN A 245 -17.25 3.73 2.35
N LEU A 246 -17.25 4.53 1.27
CA LEU A 246 -18.14 5.68 1.13
C LEU A 246 -19.57 5.23 0.77
N ASP A 247 -20.20 4.54 1.70
CA ASP A 247 -21.57 4.04 1.66
C ASP A 247 -22.32 4.47 2.93
N PRO A 248 -23.58 4.95 2.85
CA PRO A 248 -24.34 5.37 4.03
C PRO A 248 -24.47 4.28 5.11
N HIS A 249 -24.43 2.99 4.73
CA HIS A 249 -24.52 1.88 5.68
C HIS A 249 -23.21 1.64 6.44
N VAL A 250 -22.09 2.21 5.98
CA VAL A 250 -20.76 2.07 6.60
C VAL A 250 -20.40 3.34 7.37
N VAL A 251 -20.39 4.50 6.70
CA VAL A 251 -19.97 5.79 7.29
C VAL A 251 -21.13 6.58 7.93
N GLY A 252 -22.38 6.14 7.73
CA GLY A 252 -23.58 6.85 8.16
C GLY A 252 -24.06 7.91 7.17
N ASP A 253 -25.33 8.27 7.29
CA ASP A 253 -25.99 9.23 6.39
C ASP A 253 -25.33 10.62 6.43
N ASP A 254 -24.96 11.11 7.61
CA ASP A 254 -24.40 12.46 7.76
C ASP A 254 -23.04 12.60 7.06
N HIS A 255 -22.14 11.63 7.26
CA HIS A 255 -20.84 11.60 6.59
C HIS A 255 -21.04 11.48 5.08
N TYR A 256 -21.84 10.52 4.63
CA TYR A 256 -22.08 10.29 3.21
C TYR A 256 -22.65 11.53 2.51
N ASN A 257 -23.70 12.14 3.08
CA ASN A 257 -24.33 13.32 2.48
C ASN A 257 -23.37 14.52 2.47
N THR A 258 -22.54 14.67 3.51
CA THR A 258 -21.51 15.72 3.55
C THR A 258 -20.46 15.50 2.47
N ALA A 259 -19.94 14.28 2.31
CA ALA A 259 -18.98 13.95 1.29
C ALA A 259 -19.55 14.17 -0.12
N ARG A 260 -20.80 13.76 -0.37
CA ARG A 260 -21.50 13.98 -1.65
C ARG A 260 -21.80 15.43 -1.95
N ALA A 261 -21.97 16.28 -0.94
CA ALA A 261 -22.16 17.72 -1.15
C ALA A 261 -20.85 18.46 -1.47
N VAL A 262 -19.71 17.88 -1.07
CA VAL A 262 -18.37 18.42 -1.34
C VAL A 262 -17.85 18.01 -2.72
N GLN A 263 -18.22 16.82 -3.21
CA GLN A 263 -17.93 16.32 -4.57
C GLN A 263 -18.74 17.07 -5.64
#